data_AF-A0AAD5UZT4-F1
#
_entry.id   AF-A0AAD5UZT4-F1
#
_cell.length_a   1.000
_cell.length_b   1.000
_cell.length_c   1.000
_cell.angle_alpha   90.00
_cell.angle_beta   90.00
_cell.angle_gamma   90.00
#
_symmetry.space_group_name_H-M   'P 1'
#
loop_
_entity.id
_entity.type
_entity.pdbx_description
1 polymer ?
#
loop_
_entity_poly.entity_id
_entity_poly.type
_entity_poly.pdbx_seq_one_letter_code
_entity_poly.pdbx_strand_id
1 'polypeptide(L)'
;MRVSSPVRKECLLTNQSCRKALHTIAACFLIPLGVAIYIVVGGMRSTFICDYTHTTVLFAIIFVFVISVYATPDNIASPAAMYALLTNVSEAAPVSGNDHGSYVTIRSKKGLIFGVINVIENFATVFQNQAVCRHTPFPGFTDN
;
A
#
# COMPACT_ATOMS: atom_id res chain seq x y z
N MET A 1 3.16 -31.35 -15.19
CA MET A 1 4.61 -31.59 -15.11
C MET A 1 5.31 -30.34 -14.59
N ARG A 2 5.99 -30.43 -13.43
CA ARG A 2 6.63 -29.30 -12.75
C ARG A 2 8.05 -29.14 -13.31
N VAL A 3 8.28 -28.15 -14.15
CA VAL A 3 9.60 -27.87 -14.72
C VAL A 3 10.52 -27.34 -13.61
N SER A 4 11.34 -28.23 -13.04
CA SER A 4 12.38 -27.91 -12.07
C SER A 4 13.63 -27.44 -12.81
N SER A 5 13.63 -26.20 -13.31
CA SER A 5 14.83 -25.61 -13.89
C SER A 5 15.82 -25.20 -12.77
N PRO A 6 17.13 -25.49 -12.92
CA PRO A 6 18.16 -25.12 -11.93
C PRO A 6 18.21 -23.60 -11.68
N VAL A 7 17.87 -22.78 -12.68
CA VAL A 7 17.81 -21.31 -12.63
C VAL A 7 16.80 -20.79 -11.59
N ARG A 8 15.67 -21.48 -11.36
CA ARG A 8 14.67 -21.06 -10.36
C ARG A 8 15.22 -21.17 -8.93
N LYS A 9 16.11 -22.14 -8.67
CA LYS A 9 16.66 -22.39 -7.33
C LYS A 9 17.75 -21.38 -6.99
N GLU A 10 18.64 -21.06 -7.94
CA GLU A 10 19.64 -20.00 -7.77
C GLU A 10 19.02 -18.61 -7.64
N CYS A 11 17.95 -18.32 -8.39
CA CYS A 11 17.23 -17.05 -8.27
C CYS A 11 16.48 -16.93 -6.92
N LEU A 12 15.88 -18.02 -6.41
CA LEU A 12 15.28 -18.03 -5.07
C LEU A 12 16.33 -17.85 -3.96
N LEU A 13 17.49 -18.50 -4.08
CA LEU A 13 18.60 -18.35 -3.12
C LEU A 13 19.22 -16.95 -3.18
N THR A 14 19.35 -16.36 -4.36
CA THR A 14 19.82 -14.97 -4.56
C THR A 14 18.82 -13.95 -4.01
N ASN A 15 17.52 -14.12 -4.27
CA ASN A 15 16.45 -13.26 -3.72
C ASN A 15 16.36 -13.34 -2.20
N GLN A 16 16.64 -14.51 -1.61
CA GLN A 16 16.66 -14.68 -0.16
C GLN A 16 17.96 -14.14 0.47
N SER A 17 19.05 -14.08 -0.29
CA SER A 17 20.32 -13.45 0.14
C SER A 17 20.23 -11.92 0.12
N CYS A 18 19.68 -11.31 -0.94
CA CYS A 18 19.44 -9.86 -1.00
C CYS A 18 18.46 -9.36 0.09
N ARG A 19 17.46 -10.17 0.44
CA ARG A 19 16.51 -9.85 1.52
C ARG A 19 17.12 -9.92 2.92
N LYS A 20 18.31 -10.53 3.06
CA LYS A 20 19.07 -10.64 4.32
C LYS A 20 20.23 -9.65 4.43
N ALA A 21 20.61 -9.00 3.32
CA ALA A 21 21.73 -8.06 3.31
C ALA A 21 21.46 -6.81 4.16
N LEU A 22 20.19 -6.48 4.41
CA LEU A 22 19.75 -5.54 5.44
C LEU A 22 18.85 -6.30 6.42
N HIS A 23 19.19 -6.26 7.70
CA HIS A 23 18.38 -6.88 8.74
C HIS A 23 16.98 -6.24 8.74
N THR A 24 15.92 -7.01 8.50
CA THR A 24 14.52 -6.49 8.42
C THR A 24 14.16 -5.64 9.64
N ILE A 25 14.65 -6.04 10.82
CA ILE A 25 14.43 -5.27 12.06
C ILE A 25 15.15 -3.92 12.01
N ALA A 26 16.34 -3.84 11.41
CA ALA A 26 17.04 -2.56 11.25
C ALA A 26 16.24 -1.60 10.35
N ALA A 27 15.64 -2.08 9.26
CA ALA A 27 14.78 -1.27 8.40
C ALA A 27 13.51 -0.80 9.13
N CYS A 28 12.89 -1.66 9.95
CA CYS A 28 11.71 -1.31 10.75
C CYS A 28 11.97 -0.18 11.75
N PHE A 29 13.19 -0.05 12.27
CA PHE A 29 13.57 1.08 13.13
C PHE A 29 14.08 2.30 12.36
N LEU A 30 14.72 2.10 11.20
CA LEU A 30 15.31 3.18 10.41
C LEU A 30 14.26 4.07 9.74
N ILE A 31 13.16 3.48 9.26
CA ILE A 31 12.05 4.22 8.63
C ILE A 31 11.43 5.25 9.60
N PRO A 32 10.94 4.87 10.79
CA PRO A 32 10.38 5.84 11.74
C PRO A 32 11.43 6.79 12.30
N LEU A 33 12.70 6.37 12.41
CA LEU A 33 13.78 7.26 12.85
C LEU A 33 14.04 8.38 11.83
N GLY A 34 14.08 8.08 10.53
CA GLY A 34 14.22 9.08 9.49
C GLY A 34 13.03 10.06 9.45
N VAL A 35 11.82 9.54 9.70
CA VAL A 35 10.61 10.36 9.86
C VAL A 35 10.72 11.30 11.07
N ALA A 36 11.17 10.79 12.22
CA ALA A 36 11.32 11.59 13.43
C ALA A 36 12.32 12.76 13.25
N ILE A 37 13.45 12.52 12.57
CA ILE A 37 14.47 13.55 12.36
C ILE A 37 13.92 14.73 11.53
N TYR A 38 13.22 14.47 10.42
CA TYR A 38 12.70 15.58 9.60
C TYR A 38 11.58 16.35 10.31
N ILE A 39 10.77 15.69 11.13
CA ILE A 39 9.71 16.33 11.92
C ILE A 39 10.33 17.24 13.00
N VAL A 40 11.38 16.78 13.68
CA VAL A 40 12.06 17.56 14.73
C VAL A 40 12.73 18.81 14.17
N VAL A 41 13.34 18.73 12.98
CA VAL A 41 14.02 19.86 12.34
C VAL A 41 13.02 20.86 11.73
N GLY A 42 11.91 20.38 11.16
CA GLY A 42 11.00 21.21 10.36
C GLY A 42 9.69 21.64 11.03
N GLY A 43 9.34 21.07 12.19
CA GLY A 43 8.08 21.34 12.88
C GLY A 43 6.83 20.95 12.08
N MET A 44 5.63 21.37 12.55
CA MET A 44 4.35 20.99 11.93
C MET A 44 4.23 21.36 10.44
N ARG A 45 4.91 22.43 10.00
CA ARG A 45 4.88 22.84 8.58
C ARG A 45 5.60 21.85 7.67
N SER A 46 6.65 21.20 8.15
CA SER A 46 7.37 20.20 7.35
C SER A 46 6.54 18.95 7.14
N THR A 47 5.76 18.53 8.13
CA THR A 47 4.84 17.40 8.01
C THR A 47 3.76 17.69 6.98
N PHE A 48 3.14 18.88 7.01
CA PHE A 48 2.16 19.25 5.99
C PHE A 48 2.75 19.20 4.57
N ILE A 49 3.93 19.81 4.35
CA ILE A 49 4.57 19.81 3.02
C ILE A 49 4.94 18.39 2.58
N CYS A 50 5.39 17.54 3.50
CA CYS A 50 5.70 16.14 3.24
C CYS A 50 4.45 15.35 2.82
N ASP A 51 3.35 15.47 3.58
CA ASP A 51 2.10 14.76 3.31
C ASP A 51 1.45 15.19 2.00
N TYR A 52 1.47 16.49 1.68
CA TYR A 52 1.01 17.02 0.41
C TYR A 52 1.85 16.47 -0.76
N THR A 53 3.17 16.52 -0.66
CA THR A 53 4.06 16.06 -1.74
C THR A 53 3.91 14.56 -1.97
N HIS A 54 3.92 13.76 -0.91
CA HIS A 54 3.77 12.31 -0.97
C HIS A 54 2.47 11.92 -1.69
N THR A 55 1.35 12.49 -1.25
CA THR A 55 0.02 12.19 -1.79
C THR A 55 -0.10 12.64 -3.25
N THR A 56 0.40 13.83 -3.60
CA THR A 56 0.38 14.33 -4.98
C THR A 56 1.19 13.45 -5.94
N VAL A 57 2.38 12.98 -5.53
CA VAL A 57 3.20 12.08 -6.36
C VAL A 57 2.50 10.73 -6.55
N LEU A 58 1.92 10.15 -5.48
CA LEU A 58 1.17 8.91 -5.59
C LEU A 58 -0.04 9.05 -6.54
N PHE A 59 -0.81 10.13 -6.41
CA PHE A 59 -1.92 10.38 -7.33
C PHE A 59 -1.45 10.51 -8.78
N ALA A 60 -0.36 11.22 -9.05
CA ALA A 60 0.17 11.35 -10.41
C ALA A 60 0.53 9.99 -11.02
N ILE A 61 1.21 9.12 -10.27
CA ILE A 61 1.57 7.77 -10.72
C ILE A 61 0.30 6.93 -10.97
N ILE A 62 -0.68 6.98 -10.08
CA ILE A 62 -1.95 6.26 -10.23
C ILE A 62 -2.71 6.74 -11.46
N PHE A 63 -2.79 8.04 -11.71
CA PHE A 63 -3.45 8.58 -12.90
C PHE A 63 -2.78 8.11 -14.19
N VAL A 64 -1.44 8.16 -14.26
CA VAL A 64 -0.69 7.66 -15.42
C VAL A 64 -0.93 6.17 -15.61
N PHE A 65 -0.98 5.38 -14.54
CA PHE A 65 -1.26 3.95 -14.60
C PHE A 65 -2.70 3.64 -15.05
N VAL A 66 -3.70 4.36 -14.53
CA VAL A 66 -5.10 4.19 -14.92
C VAL A 66 -5.28 4.52 -16.40
N ILE A 67 -4.71 5.64 -16.86
CA ILE A 67 -4.78 6.03 -18.27
C ILE A 67 -4.04 5.01 -19.14
N SER A 68 -2.85 4.54 -18.77
CA SER A 68 -2.11 3.58 -19.59
C SER A 68 -2.80 2.21 -19.68
N VAL A 69 -3.44 1.73 -18.61
CA VAL A 69 -4.16 0.46 -18.58
C VAL A 69 -5.45 0.52 -19.40
N TYR A 70 -6.22 1.61 -19.29
CA TYR A 70 -7.54 1.71 -19.93
C TYR A 70 -7.54 2.39 -21.31
N ALA A 71 -6.56 3.23 -21.63
CA ALA A 71 -6.49 3.93 -22.92
C ALA A 71 -5.69 3.15 -23.99
N THR A 72 -4.97 2.09 -23.62
CA THR A 72 -4.20 1.27 -24.57
C THR A 72 -5.03 0.06 -25.01
N PRO A 73 -5.29 -0.13 -26.32
CA PRO A 73 -6.15 -1.20 -26.81
C PRO A 73 -5.57 -2.61 -26.63
N ASP A 74 -4.25 -2.74 -26.43
CA ASP A 74 -3.57 -4.03 -26.36
C ASP A 74 -3.74 -4.79 -25.03
N ASN A 75 -4.19 -4.12 -23.95
CA ASN A 75 -4.30 -4.73 -22.62
C ASN A 75 -5.75 -4.89 -22.15
N ILE A 76 -6.33 -3.84 -21.54
CA ILE A 76 -7.65 -3.90 -20.90
C ILE A 76 -8.39 -2.60 -21.25
N ALA A 77 -8.98 -2.55 -22.44
CA ALA A 77 -9.60 -1.35 -22.99
C ALA A 77 -10.84 -0.84 -22.21
N SER A 78 -11.46 -1.68 -21.37
CA SER A 78 -12.61 -1.25 -20.55
C SER A 78 -12.77 -2.07 -19.26
N PRO A 79 -13.44 -1.52 -18.23
CA PRO A 79 -13.79 -2.28 -17.02
C PRO A 79 -14.68 -3.51 -17.30
N ALA A 80 -15.54 -3.44 -18.32
CA ALA A 80 -16.34 -4.58 -18.76
C ALA A 80 -15.47 -5.69 -19.37
N ALA A 81 -14.47 -5.31 -20.19
CA ALA A 81 -13.50 -6.26 -20.73
C ALA A 81 -12.64 -6.89 -19.61
N MET A 82 -12.25 -6.11 -18.60
CA MET A 82 -11.55 -6.63 -17.41
C MET A 82 -12.37 -7.72 -16.71
N TYR A 83 -13.65 -7.47 -16.48
CA TYR A 83 -14.55 -8.44 -15.82
C TYR A 83 -14.66 -9.74 -16.63
N ALA A 84 -14.81 -9.64 -17.96
CA ALA A 84 -14.88 -10.81 -18.83
C ALA A 84 -13.58 -11.64 -18.78
N LEU A 85 -12.42 -10.98 -18.84
CA LEU A 85 -11.12 -11.64 -18.75
C LEU A 85 -10.92 -12.33 -17.39
N LEU A 86 -11.28 -11.68 -16.28
CA LEU A 86 -11.19 -12.27 -14.94
C LEU A 86 -12.11 -13.47 -14.75
N THR A 87 -13.29 -13.46 -15.37
CA THR A 87 -14.23 -14.59 -15.35
C THR A 87 -13.66 -15.77 -16.13
N ASN A 88 -13.11 -15.54 -17.33
CA ASN A 88 -12.45 -16.60 -18.11
C ASN A 88 -11.23 -17.20 -17.38
N VAL A 89 -10.43 -16.37 -16.71
CA VAL A 89 -9.27 -16.84 -15.92
C VAL A 89 -9.70 -17.60 -14.67
N SER A 90 -10.85 -17.24 -14.07
CA SER A 90 -11.44 -17.96 -12.95
C SER A 90 -11.78 -19.41 -13.30
N GLU A 91 -12.22 -19.68 -14.53
CA GLU A 91 -12.52 -21.04 -14.99
C GLU A 91 -11.24 -21.86 -15.22
N ALA A 92 -10.20 -21.22 -15.75
CA ALA A 92 -8.93 -21.88 -16.05
C ALA A 92 -8.04 -22.14 -14.81
N ALA A 93 -8.09 -21.25 -13.81
CA ALA A 93 -7.26 -21.32 -12.61
C ALA A 93 -8.01 -20.81 -11.37
N PRO A 94 -8.84 -21.67 -10.73
CA PRO A 94 -9.65 -21.27 -9.59
C PRO A 94 -8.82 -20.98 -8.33
N VAL A 95 -9.16 -19.90 -7.63
CA VAL A 95 -8.48 -19.53 -6.37
C VAL A 95 -9.07 -20.30 -5.20
N SER A 96 -8.23 -21.10 -4.52
CA SER A 96 -8.64 -21.82 -3.31
C SER A 96 -9.05 -20.84 -2.19
N GLY A 97 -10.31 -20.89 -1.76
CA GLY A 97 -10.83 -20.09 -0.64
C GLY A 97 -11.70 -18.89 -1.02
N ASN A 98 -11.97 -18.68 -2.32
CA ASN A 98 -13.01 -17.77 -2.82
C ASN A 98 -14.26 -18.58 -3.23
N ASP A 99 -15.43 -17.97 -3.08
CA ASP A 99 -16.71 -18.55 -3.55
C ASP A 99 -16.66 -18.78 -5.07
N HIS A 100 -16.94 -20.01 -5.50
CA HIS A 100 -16.76 -20.48 -6.89
C HIS A 100 -15.35 -20.30 -7.49
N GLY A 101 -14.31 -20.09 -6.68
CA GLY A 101 -12.94 -19.85 -7.18
C GLY A 101 -12.78 -18.52 -7.92
N SER A 102 -13.79 -17.65 -7.85
CA SER A 102 -13.91 -16.40 -8.61
C SER A 102 -12.97 -15.31 -8.12
N TYR A 103 -12.36 -14.58 -9.05
CA TYR A 103 -11.58 -13.38 -8.76
C TYR A 103 -12.45 -12.15 -8.46
N VAL A 104 -13.73 -12.19 -8.84
CA VAL A 104 -14.67 -11.06 -8.71
C VAL A 104 -15.61 -11.18 -7.52
N THR A 105 -15.52 -12.27 -6.73
CA THR A 105 -16.31 -12.40 -5.51
C THR A 105 -15.66 -11.65 -4.34
N ILE A 106 -16.47 -10.89 -3.60
CA ILE A 106 -16.05 -10.22 -2.35
C ILE A 106 -15.92 -11.24 -1.20
N ARG A 107 -16.41 -12.47 -1.38
CA ARG A 107 -16.42 -13.52 -0.36
C ARG A 107 -15.07 -14.24 -0.27
N SER A 108 -14.04 -13.52 0.19
CA SER A 108 -12.68 -14.04 0.41
C SER A 108 -12.23 -13.86 1.85
N LYS A 109 -11.73 -14.92 2.50
CA LYS A 109 -11.15 -14.82 3.86
C LYS A 109 -9.99 -13.83 3.93
N LYS A 110 -9.13 -13.80 2.90
CA LYS A 110 -7.98 -12.88 2.83
C LYS A 110 -8.43 -11.45 2.52
N GLY A 111 -9.41 -11.28 1.64
CA GLY A 111 -10.00 -9.97 1.34
C GLY A 111 -10.67 -9.35 2.56
N LEU A 112 -11.35 -10.16 3.38
CA LEU A 112 -11.97 -9.69 4.62
C LEU A 112 -10.94 -9.22 5.65
N ILE A 113 -9.84 -9.97 5.85
CA ILE A 113 -8.76 -9.56 6.77
C ILE A 113 -8.14 -8.22 6.33
N PHE A 114 -7.85 -8.07 5.03
CA PHE A 114 -7.34 -6.80 4.48
C PHE A 114 -8.35 -5.65 4.66
N GLY A 115 -9.64 -5.90 4.41
CA GLY A 115 -10.70 -4.92 4.60
C GLY A 115 -10.79 -4.42 6.05
N VAL A 116 -10.72 -5.33 7.03
CA VAL A 116 -10.72 -4.97 8.46
C VAL A 116 -9.48 -4.16 8.83
N ILE A 117 -8.30 -4.56 8.37
CA ILE A 117 -7.05 -3.81 8.60
C ILE A 117 -7.18 -2.39 8.04
N ASN A 118 -7.66 -2.24 6.80
CA ASN A 118 -7.84 -0.93 6.16
C ASN A 118 -8.84 -0.04 6.91
N VAL A 119 -9.93 -0.59 7.44
CA VAL A 119 -10.89 0.19 8.25
C VAL A 119 -10.25 0.67 9.55
N ILE A 120 -9.55 -0.23 10.26
CA ILE A 120 -8.89 0.10 11.53
C ILE A 120 -7.76 1.13 11.29
N GLU A 121 -7.00 0.98 10.21
CA GLU A 121 -5.91 1.88 9.84
C GLU A 121 -6.43 3.29 9.51
N ASN A 122 -7.47 3.40 8.67
CA ASN A 122 -8.10 4.68 8.37
C ASN A 122 -8.74 5.34 9.60
N PHE A 123 -9.20 4.56 10.58
CA PHE A 123 -9.72 5.10 11.83
C PHE A 123 -8.59 5.59 12.74
N ALA A 124 -7.49 4.84 12.84
CA ALA A 124 -6.34 5.20 13.67
C ALA A 124 -5.72 6.56 13.27
N THR A 125 -5.65 6.86 11.97
CA THR A 125 -5.14 8.15 11.48
C THR A 125 -6.00 9.33 11.92
N VAL A 126 -7.31 9.16 12.08
CA VAL A 126 -8.21 10.21 12.57
C VAL A 126 -7.95 10.57 14.04
N PHE A 127 -7.70 9.58 14.91
CA PHE A 127 -7.41 9.85 16.33
C PHE A 127 -5.99 10.38 16.54
N GLN A 128 -5.02 9.92 15.74
CA GLN A 128 -3.65 10.40 15.80
C GLN A 128 -3.56 11.91 15.53
N ASN A 129 -4.42 12.44 14.65
CA ASN A 129 -4.44 13.85 14.30
C ASN A 129 -5.04 14.76 15.39
N GLN A 130 -5.70 14.22 16.42
CA GLN A 130 -6.35 15.01 17.48
C GLN A 130 -5.47 15.18 18.74
N ALA A 131 -4.47 14.32 18.94
CA ALA A 131 -3.72 14.25 20.20
C ALA A 131 -2.74 15.43 20.42
N VAL A 132 -2.28 16.08 19.35
CA VAL A 132 -1.30 17.18 19.43
C VAL A 132 -1.95 18.51 19.87
N CYS A 133 -3.26 18.69 19.68
CA CYS A 133 -3.93 19.97 19.87
C CYS A 133 -4.43 20.25 21.30
N ARG A 134 -4.20 19.36 22.28
CA ARG A 134 -4.74 19.51 23.65
C ARG A 134 -3.70 19.76 24.75
N HIS A 135 -2.40 19.64 24.48
CA HIS A 135 -1.38 19.70 25.56
C HIS A 135 -0.33 20.83 25.46
N THR A 136 -0.48 21.80 24.56
CA THR A 136 0.31 23.04 24.63
C THR A 136 -0.60 24.23 24.92
N PRO A 137 -0.57 24.82 26.13
CA PRO A 137 -0.98 26.21 26.29
C PRO A 137 -0.13 27.05 25.33
N PHE A 138 -0.77 27.78 24.42
CA PHE A 138 -0.08 28.81 23.64
C PHE A 138 0.50 29.84 24.63
N PRO A 139 1.82 30.07 24.69
CA PRO A 139 2.35 31.21 25.43
C PRO A 139 2.05 32.47 24.62
N GLY A 140 0.94 33.13 24.93
CA GLY A 140 0.53 34.36 24.22
C GLY A 140 -0.91 34.84 24.40
N PHE A 141 -1.78 34.10 25.09
CA PHE A 141 -3.08 34.61 25.54
C PHE A 141 -3.07 34.71 27.07
N THR A 142 -2.55 35.82 27.59
CA THR A 142 -2.96 36.34 28.89
C THR A 142 -4.19 37.22 28.68
N ASP A 143 -5.08 37.18 29.66
CA ASP A 143 -6.42 37.76 29.67
C ASP A 143 -6.47 39.26 29.34
N ASN A 144 -7.57 39.65 28.70
CA ASN A 144 -8.18 40.96 28.87
C ASN A 144 -9.70 40.84 28.81
#